data_AF-A0A2Z7AWU2-F1
#
_entry.id   AF-A0A2Z7AWU2-F1
#
_cell.length_a   1.000
_cell.length_b   1.000
_cell.length_c   1.000
_cell.angle_alpha   90.00
_cell.angle_beta   90.00
_cell.angle_gamma   90.00
#
_symmetry.space_group_name_H-M   'P 1'
#
loop_
_entity.id
_entity.type
_entity.pdbx_description
1 polymer ?
#
loop_
_entity_poly.entity_id
_entity_poly.type
_entity_poly.pdbx_seq_one_letter_code
_entity_poly.pdbx_strand_id
1 'polypeptide(L)'
;TVRDVTFLCGRTGVCALGAVVAKYTGDNGLLDHYLTQFKEIKLSKDLPDELLYGRVGYLWACLFLNKHLGNEVIPSPTMDAVVREIVKNGRKLRRKSGSPLMFEFHGSRYWGAAHGLAGIMHVLMHFELSSDEREDVKGTLKYMINNRFPSGNYPSSEEDGKVDALVHWCHGAPGIALTLAKAYEAFGDKEFLKAAMDAAEVVWNRGLLKRVGICHGISGNAYVFLCLYRLTGAVEYLYRAKAFACFLLDRSHTLMSTGEMHGGDSPFSLFEGIGGMAYLFLDMVNPKNARFPAYDV
;
A
#
# COMPACT_ATOMS: atom_id res chain seq x y z
N THR A 1 1.37 -19.78 -18.83
CA THR A 1 1.36 -18.35 -18.51
C THR A 1 1.04 -18.21 -17.03
N VAL A 2 1.98 -17.70 -16.23
CA VAL A 2 1.71 -17.42 -14.82
C VAL A 2 0.66 -16.32 -14.81
N ARG A 3 -0.59 -16.67 -14.45
CA ARG A 3 -1.68 -15.70 -14.31
C ARG A 3 -1.36 -14.85 -13.09
N ASP A 4 -1.46 -13.53 -13.19
CA ASP A 4 -1.24 -12.62 -12.07
C ASP A 4 -2.11 -13.04 -10.86
N VAL A 5 -1.50 -13.08 -9.67
CA VAL A 5 -2.05 -13.73 -8.46
C VAL A 5 -2.37 -12.75 -7.31
N THR A 6 -2.36 -11.46 -7.58
CA THR A 6 -2.51 -10.41 -6.56
C THR A 6 -3.87 -9.73 -6.59
N PHE A 7 -4.22 -9.05 -5.50
CA PHE A 7 -5.48 -8.31 -5.43
C PHE A 7 -5.59 -7.22 -6.50
N LEU A 8 -4.50 -6.51 -6.76
CA LEU A 8 -4.50 -5.33 -7.62
C LEU A 8 -4.43 -5.66 -9.12
N CYS A 9 -3.62 -6.65 -9.48
CA CYS A 9 -3.33 -6.94 -10.89
C CYS A 9 -3.77 -8.34 -11.31
N GLY A 10 -4.38 -9.12 -10.42
CA GLY A 10 -4.54 -10.56 -10.61
C GLY A 10 -5.91 -11.15 -10.27
N ARG A 11 -6.00 -12.47 -10.46
CA ARG A 11 -7.24 -13.22 -10.29
C ARG A 11 -7.71 -13.27 -8.83
N THR A 12 -6.80 -13.15 -7.85
CA THR A 12 -7.20 -13.10 -6.44
C THR A 12 -8.05 -11.88 -6.14
N GLY A 13 -7.81 -10.73 -6.77
CA GLY A 13 -8.65 -9.54 -6.61
C GLY A 13 -10.08 -9.78 -7.08
N VAL A 14 -10.23 -10.37 -8.27
CA VAL A 14 -11.54 -10.74 -8.84
C VAL A 14 -12.28 -11.70 -7.91
N CYS A 15 -11.63 -12.78 -7.48
CA CYS A 15 -12.25 -13.77 -6.61
C CYS A 15 -12.56 -13.20 -5.22
N ALA A 16 -11.64 -12.41 -4.64
CA ALA A 16 -11.81 -11.87 -3.29
C ALA A 16 -12.96 -10.86 -3.23
N LEU A 17 -12.99 -9.90 -4.16
CA LEU A 17 -14.07 -8.92 -4.23
C LEU A 17 -15.40 -9.60 -4.58
N GLY A 18 -15.40 -10.55 -5.53
CA GLY A 18 -16.58 -11.32 -5.89
C GLY A 18 -17.19 -12.06 -4.70
N ALA A 19 -16.36 -12.72 -3.88
CA ALA A 19 -16.81 -13.41 -2.68
C ALA A 19 -17.41 -12.44 -1.64
N VAL A 20 -16.77 -11.29 -1.41
CA VAL A 20 -17.29 -10.29 -0.47
C VAL A 20 -18.61 -9.70 -0.95
N VAL A 21 -18.72 -9.35 -2.24
CA VAL A 21 -19.99 -8.88 -2.81
C VAL A 21 -21.08 -9.94 -2.69
N ALA A 22 -20.80 -11.20 -3.02
CA ALA A 22 -21.73 -12.32 -2.89
C ALA A 22 -22.28 -12.45 -1.46
N LYS A 23 -21.39 -12.32 -0.46
CA LYS A 23 -21.77 -12.35 0.95
C LYS A 23 -22.73 -11.23 1.32
N TYR A 24 -22.45 -10.00 0.88
CA TYR A 24 -23.31 -8.84 1.13
C TYR A 24 -24.67 -8.94 0.42
N THR A 25 -24.73 -9.57 -0.74
CA THR A 25 -26.00 -9.80 -1.46
C THR A 25 -26.76 -11.05 -1.00
N GLY A 26 -26.19 -11.84 -0.08
CA GLY A 26 -26.80 -13.07 0.42
C GLY A 26 -26.76 -14.26 -0.56
N ASP A 27 -25.93 -14.20 -1.60
CA ASP A 27 -25.80 -15.26 -2.60
C ASP A 27 -24.72 -16.28 -2.20
N ASN A 28 -25.14 -17.32 -1.48
CA ASN A 28 -24.23 -18.36 -1.01
C ASN A 28 -23.63 -19.19 -2.16
N GLY A 29 -24.34 -19.36 -3.27
CA GLY A 29 -23.83 -20.11 -4.42
C GLY A 29 -22.68 -19.38 -5.11
N LEU A 30 -22.84 -18.07 -5.31
CA LEU A 30 -21.79 -17.20 -5.86
C LEU A 30 -20.60 -17.06 -4.89
N LEU A 31 -20.87 -17.00 -3.58
CA LEU A 31 -19.84 -16.99 -2.55
C LEU A 31 -18.95 -18.24 -2.63
N ASP A 32 -19.57 -19.43 -2.63
CA ASP A 32 -18.85 -20.70 -2.71
C ASP A 32 -18.06 -20.82 -4.02
N HIS A 33 -18.64 -20.33 -5.12
CA HIS A 33 -17.97 -20.29 -6.42
C HIS A 33 -16.68 -19.46 -6.38
N TYR A 34 -16.74 -18.22 -5.87
CA TYR A 34 -15.56 -17.37 -5.81
C TYR A 34 -14.51 -17.85 -4.81
N LEU A 35 -14.93 -18.38 -3.65
CA LEU A 35 -14.01 -18.96 -2.67
C LEU A 35 -13.31 -20.20 -3.21
N THR A 36 -14.02 -21.05 -3.96
CA THR A 36 -13.44 -22.22 -4.62
C THR A 36 -12.38 -21.78 -5.63
N GLN A 37 -12.71 -20.82 -6.51
CA GLN A 37 -11.74 -20.28 -7.46
C GLN A 37 -10.53 -19.62 -6.78
N PHE A 38 -10.73 -18.93 -5.65
CA PHE A 38 -9.63 -18.34 -4.89
C PHE A 38 -8.68 -19.43 -4.37
N LYS A 39 -9.22 -20.51 -3.80
CA LYS A 39 -8.45 -21.63 -3.23
C LYS A 39 -7.69 -22.45 -4.28
N GLU A 40 -8.11 -22.40 -5.55
CA GLU A 40 -7.40 -23.02 -6.67
C GLU A 40 -6.15 -22.26 -7.11
N ILE A 41 -5.98 -21.00 -6.69
CA ILE A 41 -4.84 -20.17 -7.07
C ILE A 41 -3.57 -20.70 -6.40
N LYS A 42 -2.59 -21.06 -7.22
CA LYS A 42 -1.28 -21.56 -6.78
C LYS A 42 -0.22 -20.49 -7.00
N LEU A 43 0.61 -20.27 -5.98
CA LEU A 43 1.76 -19.38 -6.07
C LEU A 43 2.93 -20.11 -6.74
N SER A 44 3.51 -19.49 -7.77
CA SER A 44 4.75 -19.98 -8.36
C SER A 44 5.91 -19.83 -7.37
N LYS A 45 6.94 -20.68 -7.49
CA LYS A 45 8.20 -20.50 -6.75
C LYS A 45 8.93 -19.23 -7.17
N ASP A 46 8.82 -18.85 -8.44
CA ASP A 46 9.52 -17.70 -9.02
C ASP A 46 8.74 -16.38 -8.93
N LEU A 47 7.62 -16.37 -8.21
CA LEU A 47 6.85 -15.15 -8.00
C LEU A 47 7.73 -14.09 -7.29
N PRO A 48 7.60 -12.79 -7.59
CA PRO A 48 8.20 -11.76 -6.75
C PRO A 48 7.51 -11.68 -5.38
N ASP A 49 8.02 -10.84 -4.49
CA ASP A 49 7.46 -10.67 -3.14
C ASP A 49 6.68 -9.37 -2.96
N GLU A 50 6.70 -8.46 -3.94
CA GLU A 50 6.05 -7.14 -3.85
C GLU A 50 4.53 -7.14 -4.02
N LEU A 51 3.89 -5.98 -3.91
CA LEU A 51 2.43 -5.87 -3.70
C LEU A 51 1.63 -6.05 -4.99
N LEU A 52 2.12 -5.57 -6.13
CA LEU A 52 1.32 -5.57 -7.36
C LEU A 52 1.32 -6.91 -8.06
N TYR A 53 2.38 -7.69 -7.98
CA TYR A 53 2.54 -8.97 -8.70
C TYR A 53 3.05 -10.11 -7.82
N GLY A 54 3.42 -9.83 -6.57
CA GLY A 54 4.11 -10.76 -5.69
C GLY A 54 3.29 -11.37 -4.56
N ARG A 55 4.01 -12.07 -3.67
CA ARG A 55 3.41 -12.82 -2.56
C ARG A 55 2.67 -11.94 -1.57
N VAL A 56 3.13 -10.72 -1.26
CA VAL A 56 2.37 -9.85 -0.35
C VAL A 56 1.07 -9.35 -0.97
N GLY A 57 1.00 -9.19 -2.30
CA GLY A 57 -0.25 -8.89 -3.00
C GLY A 57 -1.28 -10.02 -2.91
N TYR A 58 -0.83 -11.28 -2.86
CA TYR A 58 -1.67 -12.43 -2.55
C TYR A 58 -2.11 -12.44 -1.08
N LEU A 59 -1.16 -12.25 -0.15
CA LEU A 59 -1.45 -12.21 1.29
C LEU A 59 -2.45 -11.11 1.64
N TRP A 60 -2.33 -9.94 1.01
CA TRP A 60 -3.29 -8.85 1.17
C TRP A 60 -4.71 -9.29 0.79
N ALA A 61 -4.88 -10.02 -0.32
CA ALA A 61 -6.17 -10.56 -0.71
C ALA A 61 -6.73 -11.56 0.33
N CYS A 62 -5.88 -12.38 0.93
CA CYS A 62 -6.27 -13.30 2.01
C CYS A 62 -6.74 -12.53 3.26
N LEU A 63 -6.00 -11.48 3.66
CA LEU A 63 -6.38 -10.61 4.77
C LEU A 63 -7.72 -9.93 4.52
N PHE A 64 -7.93 -9.43 3.29
CA PHE A 64 -9.20 -8.82 2.86
C PHE A 64 -10.37 -9.80 2.99
N LEU A 65 -10.22 -11.03 2.51
CA LEU A 65 -11.25 -12.07 2.64
C LEU A 65 -11.57 -12.36 4.11
N ASN A 66 -10.56 -12.61 4.94
CA ASN A 66 -10.76 -12.92 6.36
C ASN A 66 -11.41 -11.75 7.11
N LYS A 67 -11.04 -10.50 6.80
CA LYS A 67 -11.65 -9.32 7.41
C LYS A 67 -13.15 -9.20 7.11
N HIS A 68 -13.55 -9.50 5.87
CA HIS A 68 -14.93 -9.26 5.43
C HIS A 68 -15.87 -10.46 5.58
N LEU A 69 -15.34 -11.68 5.54
CA LEU A 69 -16.15 -12.90 5.57
C LEU A 69 -16.08 -13.65 6.91
N GLY A 70 -15.16 -13.25 7.79
CA GLY A 70 -14.90 -13.87 9.07
C GLY A 70 -13.50 -14.47 9.17
N ASN A 71 -13.00 -14.55 10.39
CA ASN A 71 -11.69 -15.13 10.66
C ASN A 71 -11.65 -16.58 10.14
N GLU A 72 -10.53 -16.97 9.52
CA GLU A 72 -10.23 -18.32 9.01
C GLU A 72 -10.89 -18.77 7.69
N VAL A 73 -11.47 -17.88 6.88
CA VAL A 73 -11.86 -18.24 5.50
C VAL A 73 -10.67 -18.75 4.70
N ILE A 74 -9.54 -18.05 4.82
CA ILE A 74 -8.22 -18.54 4.45
C ILE A 74 -7.47 -18.92 5.75
N PRO A 75 -7.06 -20.19 5.93
CA PRO A 75 -6.43 -20.65 7.16
C PRO A 75 -5.09 -19.96 7.44
N SER A 76 -4.84 -19.60 8.71
CA SER A 76 -3.56 -19.01 9.14
C SER A 76 -2.33 -19.83 8.74
N PRO A 77 -2.30 -21.18 8.90
CA PRO A 77 -1.13 -21.96 8.49
C PRO A 77 -0.76 -21.82 7.01
N THR A 78 -1.75 -21.59 6.14
CA THR A 78 -1.53 -21.33 4.71
C THR A 78 -0.85 -19.98 4.51
N MET A 79 -1.33 -18.93 5.17
CA MET A 79 -0.74 -17.59 5.08
C MET A 79 0.65 -17.53 5.72
N ASP A 80 0.84 -18.16 6.89
CA ASP A 80 2.10 -18.19 7.61
C ASP A 80 3.22 -18.88 6.80
N ALA A 81 2.87 -19.89 6.01
CA ALA A 81 3.83 -20.54 5.11
C ALA A 81 4.35 -19.56 4.04
N VAL A 82 3.49 -18.69 3.53
CA VAL A 82 3.87 -17.64 2.57
C VAL A 82 4.68 -16.56 3.26
N VAL A 83 4.29 -16.13 4.47
CA VAL A 83 5.06 -15.16 5.29
C VAL A 83 6.49 -15.65 5.52
N ARG A 84 6.67 -16.90 5.96
CA ARG A 84 8.01 -17.48 6.19
C ARG A 84 8.87 -17.51 4.93
N GLU A 85 8.27 -17.80 3.77
CA GLU A 85 9.01 -17.78 2.50
C GLU A 85 9.45 -16.35 2.12
N ILE A 86 8.59 -15.34 2.33
CA ILE A 86 8.91 -13.93 2.09
C ILE A 86 10.07 -13.48 2.98
N VAL A 87 10.00 -13.75 4.29
CA VAL A 87 11.10 -13.41 5.23
C VAL A 87 12.40 -14.09 4.80
N LYS A 88 12.35 -15.38 4.47
CA LYS A 88 13.51 -16.16 4.01
C LYS A 88 14.11 -15.56 2.74
N ASN A 89 13.28 -15.17 1.77
CA ASN A 89 13.74 -14.48 0.55
C ASN A 89 14.41 -13.14 0.88
N GLY A 90 13.77 -12.35 1.75
CA GLY A 90 14.28 -11.07 2.21
C GLY A 90 15.66 -11.17 2.87
N ARG A 91 15.82 -12.14 3.77
CA ARG A 91 17.10 -12.44 4.45
C ARG A 91 18.19 -12.90 3.48
N LYS A 92 17.83 -13.61 2.40
CA LYS A 92 18.79 -14.11 1.40
C LYS A 92 19.39 -12.99 0.57
N LEU A 93 18.64 -11.93 0.28
CA LEU A 93 19.07 -10.81 -0.57
C LEU A 93 19.72 -9.66 0.20
N ARG A 94 19.78 -9.73 1.54
CA ARG A 94 20.38 -8.69 2.38
C ARG A 94 21.88 -8.54 2.14
N ARG A 95 22.40 -7.33 2.31
CA ARG A 95 23.85 -7.03 2.31
C ARG A 95 24.37 -6.96 3.75
N LYS A 96 25.65 -7.27 3.96
CA LYS A 96 26.30 -7.37 5.30
C LYS A 96 26.23 -6.09 6.16
N SER A 97 25.98 -4.93 5.54
CA SER A 97 25.79 -3.63 6.20
C SER A 97 24.54 -2.88 5.70
N GLY A 98 23.55 -3.60 5.16
CA GLY A 98 22.31 -3.04 4.60
C GLY A 98 21.09 -3.34 5.45
N SER A 99 19.91 -3.06 4.89
CA SER A 99 18.62 -3.47 5.47
C SER A 99 18.59 -4.97 5.83
N PRO A 100 18.03 -5.36 6.99
CA PRO A 100 17.88 -6.77 7.39
C PRO A 100 17.12 -7.63 6.38
N LEU A 101 16.06 -7.06 5.78
CA LEU A 101 15.32 -7.64 4.66
C LEU A 101 15.52 -6.79 3.40
N MET A 102 15.76 -7.44 2.27
CA MET A 102 15.88 -6.78 0.97
C MET A 102 15.18 -7.59 -0.11
N PHE A 103 14.57 -6.92 -1.08
CA PHE A 103 13.81 -7.55 -2.14
C PHE A 103 14.13 -6.89 -3.48
N GLU A 104 13.81 -7.59 -4.57
CA GLU A 104 14.09 -7.14 -5.92
C GLU A 104 12.89 -7.43 -6.83
N PHE A 105 12.60 -6.50 -7.73
CA PHE A 105 11.60 -6.65 -8.78
C PHE A 105 12.14 -6.04 -10.08
N HIS A 106 12.09 -6.78 -11.19
CA HIS A 106 12.71 -6.39 -12.47
C HIS A 106 14.16 -5.89 -12.34
N GLY A 107 14.96 -6.51 -11.46
CA GLY A 107 16.37 -6.15 -11.28
C GLY A 107 16.62 -4.90 -10.43
N SER A 108 15.60 -4.29 -9.83
CA SER A 108 15.72 -3.10 -8.99
C SER A 108 15.22 -3.35 -7.56
N ARG A 109 15.87 -2.71 -6.58
CA ARG A 109 15.56 -2.89 -5.16
C ARG A 109 14.69 -1.75 -4.66
N TYR A 110 13.42 -1.81 -5.00
CA TYR A 110 12.47 -0.73 -4.73
C TYR A 110 12.19 -0.56 -3.23
N TRP A 111 11.91 0.69 -2.86
CA TRP A 111 11.55 1.06 -1.48
C TRP A 111 10.06 1.33 -1.31
N GLY A 112 9.38 1.80 -2.35
CA GLY A 112 8.00 2.28 -2.27
C GLY A 112 6.95 1.20 -2.05
N ALA A 113 5.68 1.61 -1.90
CA ALA A 113 4.60 0.72 -1.48
C ALA A 113 4.14 -0.27 -2.55
N ALA A 114 4.27 0.08 -3.83
CA ALA A 114 3.83 -0.79 -4.93
C ALA A 114 4.77 -1.98 -5.12
N HIS A 115 6.06 -1.71 -5.31
CA HIS A 115 7.03 -2.70 -5.76
C HIS A 115 8.15 -3.01 -4.77
N GLY A 116 8.10 -2.42 -3.57
CA GLY A 116 9.27 -2.32 -2.70
C GLY A 116 9.05 -2.64 -1.24
N LEU A 117 10.08 -2.32 -0.45
CA LEU A 117 10.16 -2.60 0.98
C LEU A 117 8.91 -2.14 1.74
N ALA A 118 8.42 -0.92 1.49
CA ALA A 118 7.27 -0.37 2.19
C ALA A 118 6.02 -1.25 2.04
N GLY A 119 5.73 -1.73 0.84
CA GLY A 119 4.57 -2.60 0.59
C GLY A 119 4.70 -3.94 1.28
N ILE A 120 5.90 -4.51 1.22
CA ILE A 120 6.19 -5.81 1.84
C ILE A 120 6.09 -5.71 3.36
N MET A 121 6.75 -4.72 3.97
CA MET A 121 6.72 -4.52 5.41
C MET A 121 5.30 -4.21 5.91
N HIS A 122 4.53 -3.39 5.17
CA HIS A 122 3.16 -3.07 5.52
C HIS A 122 2.32 -4.34 5.70
N VAL A 123 2.35 -5.24 4.71
CA VAL A 123 1.59 -6.49 4.75
C VAL A 123 2.11 -7.44 5.83
N LEU A 124 3.43 -7.58 6.00
CA LEU A 124 4.01 -8.44 7.04
C LEU A 124 3.56 -8.04 8.45
N MET A 125 3.36 -6.75 8.71
CA MET A 125 2.87 -6.23 10.01
C MET A 125 1.39 -6.53 10.30
N HIS A 126 0.69 -7.23 9.41
CA HIS A 126 -0.65 -7.78 9.68
C HIS A 126 -0.62 -9.23 10.21
N PHE A 127 0.55 -9.86 10.25
CA PHE A 127 0.72 -11.24 10.70
C PHE A 127 1.44 -11.30 12.04
N GLU A 128 1.24 -12.42 12.75
CA GLU A 128 2.03 -12.75 13.93
C GLU A 128 3.42 -13.22 13.48
N LEU A 129 4.42 -12.39 13.77
CA LEU A 129 5.82 -12.64 13.42
C LEU A 129 6.57 -13.20 14.63
N SER A 130 7.54 -14.09 14.39
CA SER A 130 8.48 -14.48 15.44
C SER A 130 9.29 -13.27 15.93
N SER A 131 9.93 -13.38 17.09
CA SER A 131 10.73 -12.28 17.64
C SER A 131 11.83 -11.81 16.69
N ASP A 132 12.49 -12.74 15.98
CA ASP A 132 13.54 -12.40 15.01
C ASP A 132 12.98 -11.81 13.71
N GLU A 133 11.83 -12.30 13.23
CA GLU A 133 11.11 -11.73 12.08
C GLU A 133 10.64 -10.30 12.36
N ARG A 134 10.12 -10.07 13.57
CA ARG A 134 9.68 -8.75 14.05
C ARG A 134 10.83 -7.75 14.08
N GLU A 135 12.00 -8.15 14.59
CA GLU A 135 13.19 -7.29 14.61
C GLU A 135 13.74 -7.01 13.21
N ASP A 136 13.66 -7.98 12.29
CA ASP A 136 14.04 -7.77 10.90
C ASP A 136 13.13 -6.73 10.21
N VAL A 137 11.80 -6.85 10.37
CA VAL A 137 10.84 -5.86 9.83
C VAL A 137 11.09 -4.48 10.44
N LYS A 138 11.26 -4.40 11.76
CA LYS A 138 11.56 -3.16 12.47
C LYS A 138 12.86 -2.52 11.98
N GLY A 139 13.91 -3.32 11.83
CA GLY A 139 15.21 -2.88 11.35
C GLY A 139 15.19 -2.42 9.89
N THR A 140 14.40 -3.06 9.03
CA THR A 140 14.20 -2.62 7.64
C THR A 140 13.50 -1.26 7.56
N LEU A 141 12.47 -1.04 8.37
CA LEU A 141 11.79 0.27 8.43
C LEU A 141 12.73 1.36 8.97
N LYS A 142 13.52 1.07 10.01
CA LYS A 142 14.52 2.01 10.53
C LYS A 142 15.63 2.29 9.52
N TYR A 143 16.04 1.29 8.76
CA TYR A 143 16.98 1.48 7.65
C TYR A 143 16.43 2.51 6.65
N MET A 144 15.16 2.41 6.26
CA MET A 144 14.54 3.38 5.35
C MET A 144 14.48 4.79 5.96
N ILE A 145 14.11 4.92 7.24
CA ILE A 145 14.08 6.22 7.94
C ILE A 145 15.46 6.89 7.94
N ASN A 146 16.50 6.13 8.26
CA ASN A 146 17.86 6.64 8.41
C ASN A 146 18.54 6.99 7.08
N ASN A 147 18.02 6.48 5.96
CA ASN A 147 18.61 6.64 4.62
C ASN A 147 17.67 7.41 3.67
N ARG A 148 16.73 8.19 4.22
CA ARG A 148 15.88 9.11 3.45
C ARG A 148 16.70 10.30 2.91
N PHE A 149 16.18 10.99 1.90
CA PHE A 149 16.80 12.20 1.36
C PHE A 149 16.85 13.34 2.39
N PRO A 150 17.75 14.32 2.23
CA PRO A 150 17.78 15.51 3.07
C PRO A 150 16.46 16.29 3.11
N SER A 151 15.63 16.19 2.06
CA SER A 151 14.29 16.80 2.02
C SER A 151 13.26 16.11 2.94
N GLY A 152 13.59 14.93 3.47
CA GLY A 152 12.67 14.04 4.17
C GLY A 152 11.95 13.04 3.26
N ASN A 153 12.01 13.20 1.93
CA ASN A 153 11.46 12.23 0.99
C ASN A 153 12.31 10.96 0.91
N TYR A 154 11.81 9.92 0.24
CA TYR A 154 12.47 8.62 0.17
C TYR A 154 12.85 8.25 -1.26
N PRO A 155 13.96 7.53 -1.46
CA PRO A 155 14.38 7.06 -2.77
C PRO A 155 13.37 6.06 -3.36
N SER A 156 13.35 5.95 -4.68
CA SER A 156 12.50 5.00 -5.39
C SER A 156 13.03 3.57 -5.24
N SER A 157 14.36 3.39 -5.34
CA SER A 157 15.11 2.15 -5.15
C SER A 157 16.52 2.40 -4.58
N GLU A 158 17.24 1.34 -4.20
CA GLU A 158 18.65 1.41 -3.77
C GLU A 158 19.57 2.07 -4.82
N GLU A 159 19.25 1.87 -6.10
CA GLU A 159 20.05 2.36 -7.24
C GLU A 159 19.79 3.84 -7.55
N ASP A 160 18.58 4.33 -7.25
CA ASP A 160 18.12 5.68 -7.56
C ASP A 160 18.24 6.63 -6.35
N GLY A 161 19.39 6.58 -5.68
CA GLY A 161 19.70 7.40 -4.50
C GLY A 161 20.04 8.87 -4.80
N LYS A 162 19.77 9.37 -6.01
CA LYS A 162 20.17 10.74 -6.43
C LYS A 162 19.01 11.61 -6.89
N VAL A 163 17.88 11.03 -7.29
CA VAL A 163 16.75 11.78 -7.85
C VAL A 163 15.60 11.86 -6.85
N ASP A 164 15.61 12.93 -6.06
CA ASP A 164 14.53 13.24 -5.12
C ASP A 164 13.36 13.93 -5.84
N ALA A 165 12.60 13.17 -6.63
CA ALA A 165 11.50 13.69 -7.44
C ALA A 165 10.12 13.09 -7.08
N LEU A 166 10.05 11.79 -6.83
CA LEU A 166 8.78 11.07 -6.73
C LEU A 166 8.16 11.22 -5.34
N VAL A 167 6.94 11.76 -5.28
CA VAL A 167 6.14 11.90 -4.05
C VAL A 167 4.81 11.19 -4.29
N HIS A 168 4.89 9.89 -4.53
CA HIS A 168 3.78 9.03 -4.94
C HIS A 168 3.54 7.92 -3.91
N TRP A 169 2.35 7.29 -3.92
CA TRP A 169 2.15 6.07 -3.14
C TRP A 169 3.08 4.95 -3.62
N CYS A 170 3.18 4.75 -4.94
CA CYS A 170 4.05 3.71 -5.50
C CYS A 170 5.54 3.92 -5.17
N HIS A 171 6.02 5.17 -5.17
CA HIS A 171 7.41 5.55 -4.91
C HIS A 171 7.50 6.91 -4.19
N GLY A 172 8.11 6.91 -3.00
CA GLY A 172 8.38 8.11 -2.21
C GLY A 172 7.60 8.18 -0.90
N ALA A 173 7.58 9.37 -0.32
CA ALA A 173 7.02 9.64 1.01
C ALA A 173 5.58 9.16 1.24
N PRO A 174 4.61 9.28 0.30
CA PRO A 174 3.23 8.89 0.59
C PRO A 174 3.07 7.41 0.96
N GLY A 175 3.63 6.49 0.18
CA GLY A 175 3.53 5.05 0.47
C GLY A 175 4.23 4.70 1.78
N ILE A 176 5.40 5.29 2.01
CA ILE A 176 6.21 5.03 3.21
C ILE A 176 5.56 5.62 4.46
N ALA A 177 4.92 6.79 4.38
CA ALA A 177 4.19 7.39 5.49
C ALA A 177 3.06 6.45 5.98
N LEU A 178 2.31 5.85 5.05
CA LEU A 178 1.26 4.88 5.39
C LEU A 178 1.84 3.62 6.04
N THR A 179 2.97 3.11 5.54
CA THR A 179 3.67 1.98 6.17
C THR A 179 4.17 2.32 7.57
N LEU A 180 4.75 3.50 7.78
CA LEU A 180 5.27 3.92 9.07
C LEU A 180 4.15 4.17 10.10
N ALA A 181 3.00 4.65 9.66
CA ALA A 181 1.80 4.73 10.49
C ALA A 181 1.37 3.32 10.97
N LYS A 182 1.33 2.34 10.07
CA LYS A 182 1.07 0.93 10.42
C LYS A 182 2.14 0.36 11.36
N ALA A 183 3.40 0.75 11.19
CA ALA A 183 4.49 0.33 12.06
C ALA A 183 4.35 0.89 13.49
N TYR A 184 3.86 2.11 13.65
CA TYR A 184 3.53 2.64 14.96
C TYR A 184 2.39 1.85 15.62
N GLU A 185 1.33 1.51 14.89
CA GLU A 185 0.25 0.65 15.42
C GLU A 185 0.76 -0.74 15.83
N ALA A 186 1.65 -1.34 15.05
CA ALA A 186 2.17 -2.69 15.30
C ALA A 186 3.20 -2.75 16.44
N PHE A 187 4.04 -1.71 16.56
CA PHE A 187 5.21 -1.74 17.44
C PHE A 187 5.16 -0.76 18.62
N GLY A 188 4.30 0.25 18.59
CA GLY A 188 4.20 1.30 19.62
C GLY A 188 5.41 2.24 19.70
N ASP A 189 6.39 2.09 18.80
CA ASP A 189 7.63 2.86 18.80
C ASP A 189 7.38 4.25 18.21
N LYS A 190 7.52 5.30 19.04
CA LYS A 190 7.24 6.69 18.66
C LYS A 190 8.13 7.20 17.53
N GLU A 191 9.27 6.57 17.28
CA GLU A 191 10.12 6.87 16.13
C GLU A 191 9.37 6.70 14.81
N PHE A 192 8.53 5.66 14.68
CA PHE A 192 7.73 5.41 13.49
C PHE A 192 6.65 6.47 13.29
N LEU A 193 5.95 6.86 14.35
CA LEU A 193 4.96 7.93 14.28
C LEU A 193 5.60 9.25 13.84
N LYS A 194 6.73 9.61 14.45
CA LYS A 194 7.48 10.82 14.08
C LYS A 194 7.91 10.78 12.62
N ALA A 195 8.46 9.66 12.15
CA ALA A 195 8.88 9.53 10.76
C ALA A 195 7.70 9.58 9.77
N ALA A 196 6.52 9.04 10.14
CA ALA A 196 5.31 9.16 9.34
C ALA A 196 4.83 10.62 9.25
N MET A 197 4.90 11.38 10.35
CA MET A 197 4.57 12.81 10.39
C MET A 197 5.56 13.63 9.55
N ASP A 198 6.87 13.37 9.66
CA ASP A 198 7.89 14.02 8.82
C ASP A 198 7.63 13.75 7.32
N ALA A 199 7.30 12.50 6.96
CA ALA A 199 6.96 12.14 5.59
C ALA A 199 5.70 12.87 5.11
N ALA A 200 4.71 13.08 5.98
CA ALA A 200 3.51 13.86 5.65
C ALA A 200 3.81 15.34 5.43
N GLU A 201 4.85 15.93 6.04
CA GLU A 201 5.31 17.27 5.69
C GLU A 201 5.84 17.34 4.26
N VAL A 202 6.54 16.29 3.79
CA VAL A 202 6.93 16.19 2.37
C VAL A 202 5.70 16.18 1.48
N VAL A 203 4.69 15.37 1.82
CA VAL A 203 3.45 15.26 1.05
C VAL A 203 2.67 16.58 1.06
N TRP A 204 2.66 17.32 2.17
CA TRP A 204 2.02 18.62 2.25
C TRP A 204 2.68 19.64 1.31
N ASN A 205 4.01 19.69 1.30
CA ASN A 205 4.76 20.68 0.53
C ASN A 205 4.92 20.30 -0.95
N ARG A 206 4.88 19.02 -1.31
CA ARG A 206 5.25 18.52 -2.65
C ARG A 206 4.24 17.54 -3.26
N GLY A 207 3.21 17.14 -2.52
CA GLY A 207 2.28 16.07 -2.90
C GLY A 207 1.07 16.52 -3.72
N LEU A 208 0.95 17.82 -4.05
CA LEU A 208 -0.08 18.31 -4.96
C LEU A 208 0.36 18.07 -6.42
N LEU A 209 0.30 16.82 -6.83
CA LEU A 209 0.86 16.34 -8.10
C LEU A 209 0.04 16.82 -9.31
N LYS A 210 0.69 16.88 -10.48
CA LYS A 210 -0.01 17.10 -11.77
C LYS A 210 -0.69 15.84 -12.30
N ARG A 211 -1.28 15.03 -11.41
CA ARG A 211 -1.97 13.77 -11.73
C ARG A 211 -3.12 13.52 -10.76
N VAL A 212 -4.23 12.97 -11.24
CA VAL A 212 -5.46 12.83 -10.44
C VAL A 212 -5.49 11.61 -9.52
N GLY A 213 -4.97 10.47 -9.97
CA GLY A 213 -5.26 9.13 -9.41
C GLY A 213 -4.73 8.80 -8.01
N ILE A 214 -4.86 7.52 -7.65
CA ILE A 214 -4.49 6.94 -6.36
C ILE A 214 -3.02 6.51 -6.31
N CYS A 215 -2.49 5.90 -7.37
CA CYS A 215 -1.15 5.33 -7.38
C CYS A 215 -0.05 6.40 -7.26
N HIS A 216 -0.23 7.51 -7.97
CA HIS A 216 0.73 8.59 -8.10
C HIS A 216 0.03 9.93 -8.44
N GLY A 217 -1.07 10.22 -7.74
CA GLY A 217 -1.84 11.45 -7.92
C GLY A 217 -2.27 12.06 -6.59
N ILE A 218 -2.96 13.19 -6.69
CA ILE A 218 -3.44 13.95 -5.52
C ILE A 218 -4.38 13.08 -4.68
N SER A 219 -5.21 12.26 -5.32
CA SER A 219 -6.19 11.42 -4.60
C SER A 219 -5.50 10.45 -3.65
N GLY A 220 -4.43 9.79 -4.10
CA GLY A 220 -3.63 8.89 -3.27
C GLY A 220 -2.88 9.60 -2.16
N ASN A 221 -2.32 10.77 -2.45
CA ASN A 221 -1.54 11.53 -1.48
C ASN A 221 -2.41 12.06 -0.32
N ALA A 222 -3.69 12.35 -0.56
CA ALA A 222 -4.62 12.76 0.50
C ALA A 222 -4.79 11.70 1.61
N TYR A 223 -4.65 10.42 1.28
CA TYR A 223 -4.77 9.32 2.24
C TYR A 223 -3.71 9.33 3.33
N VAL A 224 -2.55 9.95 3.09
CA VAL A 224 -1.51 10.13 4.11
C VAL A 224 -2.05 10.92 5.28
N PHE A 225 -2.76 12.01 4.98
CA PHE A 225 -3.36 12.85 6.01
C PHE A 225 -4.58 12.19 6.66
N LEU A 226 -5.41 11.45 5.92
CA LEU A 226 -6.50 10.67 6.51
C LEU A 226 -5.99 9.60 7.48
N CYS A 227 -4.91 8.92 7.12
CA CYS A 227 -4.25 7.94 7.98
C CYS A 227 -3.72 8.58 9.27
N LEU A 228 -3.00 9.69 9.17
CA LEU A 228 -2.49 10.40 10.36
C LEU A 228 -3.62 11.01 11.21
N TYR A 229 -4.70 11.50 10.61
CA TYR A 229 -5.87 11.96 11.34
C TYR A 229 -6.50 10.84 12.17
N ARG A 230 -6.69 9.66 11.56
CA ARG A 230 -7.19 8.48 12.28
C ARG A 230 -6.28 8.07 13.43
N LEU A 231 -4.97 8.10 13.21
CA LEU A 231 -3.98 7.63 14.16
C LEU A 231 -3.79 8.57 15.35
N THR A 232 -3.84 9.88 15.10
CA THR A 232 -3.49 10.91 16.10
C THR A 232 -4.69 11.68 16.66
N GLY A 233 -5.82 11.68 15.93
CA GLY A 233 -6.95 12.55 16.20
C GLY A 233 -6.71 14.04 15.91
N ALA A 234 -5.52 14.42 15.43
CA ALA A 234 -5.15 15.82 15.20
C ALA A 234 -5.90 16.39 13.98
N VAL A 235 -6.78 17.36 14.22
CA VAL A 235 -7.67 17.95 13.21
C VAL A 235 -6.93 18.65 12.06
N GLU A 236 -5.65 19.01 12.26
CA GLU A 236 -4.80 19.55 11.22
C GLU A 236 -4.66 18.59 10.03
N TYR A 237 -4.48 17.29 10.29
CA TYR A 237 -4.39 16.32 9.21
C TYR A 237 -5.71 16.17 8.45
N LEU A 238 -6.85 16.24 9.15
CA LEU A 238 -8.14 16.29 8.48
C LEU A 238 -8.28 17.53 7.58
N TYR A 239 -7.80 18.68 8.03
CA TYR A 239 -7.76 19.90 7.22
C TYR A 239 -6.89 19.72 5.96
N ARG A 240 -5.71 19.10 6.07
CA ARG A 240 -4.84 18.84 4.91
C ARG A 240 -5.48 17.87 3.91
N ALA A 241 -6.11 16.79 4.38
CA ALA A 241 -6.89 15.89 3.54
C ALA A 241 -8.02 16.64 2.79
N LYS A 242 -8.76 17.48 3.52
CA LYS A 242 -9.81 18.33 2.97
C LYS A 242 -9.26 19.30 1.91
N ALA A 243 -8.11 19.93 2.14
CA ALA A 243 -7.50 20.85 1.18
C ALA A 243 -7.18 20.14 -0.15
N PHE A 244 -6.64 18.92 -0.10
CA PHE A 244 -6.36 18.12 -1.29
C PHE A 244 -7.65 17.75 -2.03
N ALA A 245 -8.68 17.30 -1.30
CA ALA A 245 -9.98 16.98 -1.88
C ALA A 245 -10.68 18.20 -2.49
N CYS A 246 -10.63 19.36 -1.83
CA CYS A 246 -11.17 20.62 -2.35
C CYS A 246 -10.43 21.08 -3.62
N PHE A 247 -9.10 20.95 -3.67
CA PHE A 247 -8.34 21.24 -4.89
C PHE A 247 -8.78 20.34 -6.05
N LEU A 248 -8.95 19.04 -5.80
CA LEU A 248 -9.46 18.11 -6.80
C LEU A 248 -10.85 18.53 -7.29
N LEU A 249 -11.77 18.83 -6.38
CA LEU A 249 -13.14 19.23 -6.73
C LEU A 249 -13.18 20.53 -7.55
N ASP A 250 -12.39 21.54 -7.16
CA ASP A 250 -12.38 22.87 -7.78
C ASP A 250 -11.60 22.93 -9.10
N ARG A 251 -10.45 22.25 -9.17
CA ARG A 251 -9.46 22.46 -10.24
C ARG A 251 -9.28 21.29 -11.19
N SER A 252 -9.50 20.05 -10.76
CA SER A 252 -9.04 18.87 -11.53
C SER A 252 -9.65 18.79 -12.92
N HIS A 253 -10.96 19.02 -13.07
CA HIS A 253 -11.65 19.00 -14.36
C HIS A 253 -11.07 20.01 -15.35
N THR A 254 -10.88 21.25 -14.91
CA THR A 254 -10.28 22.30 -15.75
C THR A 254 -8.84 21.94 -16.12
N LEU A 255 -8.00 21.57 -15.15
CA LEU A 255 -6.59 21.25 -15.40
C LEU A 255 -6.40 20.00 -16.28
N MET A 256 -7.28 19.01 -16.17
CA MET A 256 -7.27 17.85 -17.08
C MET A 256 -7.68 18.26 -18.49
N SER A 257 -8.69 19.12 -18.64
CA SER A 257 -9.15 19.58 -19.96
C SER A 257 -8.11 20.43 -20.71
N THR A 258 -7.25 21.14 -19.99
CA THR A 258 -6.14 21.95 -20.56
C THR A 258 -4.83 21.17 -20.70
N GLY A 259 -4.77 19.91 -20.25
CA GLY A 259 -3.56 19.08 -20.30
C GLY A 259 -2.51 19.43 -19.22
N GLU A 260 -2.83 20.31 -18.28
CA GLU A 260 -1.94 20.68 -17.16
C GLU A 260 -1.88 19.62 -16.06
N MET A 261 -2.91 18.76 -15.98
CA MET A 261 -3.00 17.61 -15.08
C MET A 261 -3.27 16.33 -15.89
N HIS A 262 -2.51 15.28 -15.63
CA HIS A 262 -2.73 13.97 -16.26
C HIS A 262 -3.91 13.23 -15.61
N GLY A 263 -4.89 12.82 -16.43
CA GLY A 263 -6.09 12.08 -15.98
C GLY A 263 -5.88 10.59 -15.75
N GLY A 264 -4.67 10.06 -16.02
CA GLY A 264 -4.36 8.62 -15.97
C GLY A 264 -4.41 7.99 -17.36
N ASP A 265 -3.57 6.99 -17.63
CA ASP A 265 -3.54 6.29 -18.92
C ASP A 265 -4.83 5.47 -19.12
N SER A 266 -5.38 4.95 -18.02
CA SER A 266 -6.75 4.46 -17.91
C SER A 266 -7.62 5.46 -17.12
N PRO A 267 -8.27 6.46 -17.77
CA PRO A 267 -8.83 7.64 -17.11
C PRO A 267 -9.97 7.36 -16.12
N PHE A 268 -10.62 6.20 -16.23
CA PHE A 268 -11.73 5.79 -15.36
C PHE A 268 -11.32 4.70 -14.34
N SER A 269 -10.05 4.29 -14.34
CA SER A 269 -9.57 3.25 -13.43
C SER A 269 -9.52 3.72 -11.97
N LEU A 270 -9.50 2.76 -11.05
CA LEU A 270 -9.35 3.02 -9.62
C LEU A 270 -7.97 3.62 -9.29
N PHE A 271 -6.89 3.08 -9.87
CA PHE A 271 -5.53 3.44 -9.45
C PHE A 271 -4.93 4.64 -10.19
N GLU A 272 -5.33 4.92 -11.43
CA GLU A 272 -4.76 6.01 -12.22
C GLU A 272 -5.73 7.16 -12.45
N GLY A 273 -7.02 6.83 -12.54
CA GLY A 273 -8.06 7.71 -13.05
C GLY A 273 -8.97 8.34 -12.02
N ILE A 274 -10.08 8.89 -12.52
CA ILE A 274 -11.13 9.54 -11.72
C ILE A 274 -11.93 8.54 -10.86
N GLY A 275 -11.84 7.24 -11.14
CA GLY A 275 -12.41 6.21 -10.25
C GLY A 275 -11.79 6.28 -8.85
N GLY A 276 -10.47 6.50 -8.78
CA GLY A 276 -9.76 6.73 -7.53
C GLY A 276 -10.10 8.06 -6.85
N MET A 277 -10.35 9.11 -7.65
CA MET A 277 -10.82 10.40 -7.13
C MET A 277 -12.20 10.27 -6.48
N ALA A 278 -13.13 9.57 -7.13
CA ALA A 278 -14.45 9.29 -6.58
C ALA A 278 -14.35 8.47 -5.29
N TYR A 279 -13.47 7.46 -5.25
CA TYR A 279 -13.22 6.66 -4.05
C TYR A 279 -12.75 7.54 -2.87
N LEU A 280 -11.79 8.44 -3.08
CA LEU A 280 -11.37 9.41 -2.06
C LEU A 280 -12.54 10.26 -1.57
N PHE A 281 -13.36 10.81 -2.47
CA PHE A 281 -14.49 11.65 -2.08
C PHE A 281 -15.52 10.92 -1.23
N LEU A 282 -15.79 9.64 -1.52
CA LEU A 282 -16.66 8.81 -0.69
C LEU A 282 -16.05 8.58 0.70
N ASP A 283 -14.75 8.30 0.78
CA ASP A 283 -14.05 8.12 2.05
C ASP A 283 -13.98 9.41 2.89
N MET A 284 -13.92 10.58 2.25
CA MET A 284 -13.95 11.88 2.91
C MET A 284 -15.28 12.16 3.65
N VAL A 285 -16.37 11.44 3.32
CA VAL A 285 -17.66 11.54 4.04
C VAL A 285 -17.53 11.01 5.46
N ASN A 286 -16.69 9.98 5.68
CA ASN A 286 -16.41 9.43 7.00
C ASN A 286 -14.90 9.22 7.21
N PRO A 287 -14.15 10.31 7.47
CA PRO A 287 -12.68 10.30 7.44
C PRO A 287 -12.06 9.42 8.54
N LYS A 288 -12.80 9.09 9.60
CA LYS A 288 -12.34 8.16 10.65
C LYS A 288 -12.26 6.71 10.14
N ASN A 289 -13.05 6.39 9.11
CA ASN A 289 -13.10 5.06 8.51
C ASN A 289 -12.36 4.97 7.18
N ALA A 290 -11.88 6.08 6.63
CA ALA A 290 -11.14 6.10 5.37
C ALA A 290 -9.89 5.20 5.41
N ARG A 291 -9.67 4.44 4.33
CA ARG A 291 -8.59 3.45 4.19
C ARG A 291 -8.06 3.54 2.78
N PHE A 292 -6.73 3.63 2.61
CA PHE A 292 -6.16 3.63 1.26
C PHE A 292 -6.59 2.34 0.54
N PRO A 293 -7.27 2.42 -0.62
CA PRO A 293 -7.87 1.26 -1.26
C PRO A 293 -6.80 0.24 -1.65
N ALA A 294 -7.03 -1.04 -1.31
CA ALA A 294 -6.13 -2.13 -1.64
C ALA A 294 -4.69 -1.99 -1.07
N TYR A 295 -4.53 -1.20 0.00
CA TYR A 295 -3.29 -1.11 0.76
C TYR A 295 -3.57 -1.22 2.26
N ASP A 296 -4.40 -0.35 2.83
CA ASP A 296 -4.87 -0.52 4.19
C ASP A 296 -5.96 -1.62 4.23
N VAL A 297 -5.80 -2.62 5.09
CA VAL A 297 -6.77 -3.72 5.26
C VAL A 297 -7.96 -3.29 6.08
#